data_AF-A0A7Y4XVM2-F1
#
_entry.id   AF-A0A7Y4XVM2-F1
#
_cell.length_a   1.000
_cell.length_b   1.000
_cell.length_c   1.000
_cell.angle_alpha   90.00
_cell.angle_beta   90.00
_cell.angle_gamma   90.00
#
_symmetry.space_group_name_H-M   'P 1'
#
loop_
_entity.id
_entity.type
_entity.pdbx_description
1 polymer ?
#
loop_
_entity_poly.entity_id
_entity_poly.type
_entity_poly.pdbx_seq_one_letter_code
_entity_poly.pdbx_strand_id
1 'polypeptide(L)'
;MSNITTTAMQGIRYLVEANFYFALAILIFGSAVSVSDTYSIFEFNADIYGELANNIRIMMIYIAFTELLIFGYCFMTKQNQYYLLVGFFLIVMIGSLEFYGQVNNVETDPNLDTFFLYTGVSHVLYGAMTKIKPAKNTV
;
A
#
# COMPACT_ATOMS: atom_id res chain seq x y z
N MET A 1 8.85 22.47 22.82
CA MET A 1 9.45 21.13 22.60
C MET A 1 10.95 21.29 22.67
N SER A 2 11.68 20.34 23.26
CA SER A 2 13.15 20.41 23.26
C SER A 2 13.69 20.20 21.84
N ASN A 3 14.89 20.75 21.56
CA ASN A 3 15.55 20.61 20.25
C ASN A 3 15.74 19.13 19.83
N ILE A 4 15.83 18.22 20.80
CA ILE A 4 15.94 16.77 20.57
C ILE A 4 14.63 16.23 20.00
N THR A 5 13.48 16.63 20.56
CA THR A 5 12.16 16.18 20.08
C THR A 5 11.88 16.65 18.65
N THR A 6 12.31 17.85 18.28
CA THR A 6 12.13 18.38 16.91
C THR A 6 12.99 17.64 15.89
N THR A 7 14.26 17.37 16.21
CA THR A 7 15.17 16.62 15.33
C THR A 7 14.72 15.17 15.17
N ALA A 8 14.31 14.52 16.26
CA ALA A 8 13.77 13.16 16.20
C ALA A 8 12.49 13.09 15.33
N MET A 9 11.58 14.05 15.48
CA MET A 9 10.37 14.13 14.66
C MET A 9 10.66 14.36 13.18
N GLN A 10 11.65 15.18 12.84
CA GLN A 10 12.09 15.36 11.46
C GLN A 10 12.71 14.08 10.88
N GLY A 11 13.52 13.37 11.66
CA GLY A 11 14.09 12.08 11.26
C GLY A 11 13.01 11.03 10.97
N ILE A 12 12.03 10.90 11.87
CA ILE A 12 10.87 10.00 11.67
C ILE A 12 10.12 10.36 10.39
N ARG A 13 9.91 11.66 10.13
CA ARG A 13 9.24 12.11 8.91
C ARG A 13 9.96 11.68 7.65
N TYR A 14 11.28 11.87 7.62
CA TYR A 14 12.07 11.45 6.47
C TYR A 14 12.02 9.94 6.25
N LEU A 15 12.11 9.14 7.32
CA LEU A 15 12.04 7.68 7.22
C LEU A 15 10.67 7.19 6.73
N VAL A 16 9.57 7.75 7.24
CA VAL A 16 8.21 7.39 6.80
C VAL A 16 7.99 7.79 5.34
N GLU A 17 8.49 8.96 4.92
CA GLU A 17 8.39 9.41 3.53
C GLU A 17 9.21 8.53 2.58
N ALA A 18 10.45 8.20 2.93
CA ALA A 18 11.27 7.29 2.13
C ALA A 18 10.64 5.90 2.01
N ASN A 19 10.16 5.34 3.13
CA ASN A 19 9.44 4.07 3.15
C ASN A 19 8.17 4.12 2.29
N PHE A 20 7.43 5.23 2.32
CA PHE A 20 6.25 5.39 1.49
C PHE A 20 6.57 5.33 -0.02
N TYR A 21 7.57 6.06 -0.50
CA TYR A 21 7.92 6.01 -1.93
C TYR A 21 8.41 4.61 -2.35
N PHE A 22 9.13 3.92 -1.47
CA PHE A 22 9.53 2.54 -1.72
C PHE A 22 8.33 1.59 -1.76
N ALA A 23 7.41 1.70 -0.80
CA ALA A 23 6.17 0.92 -0.77
C ALA A 23 5.26 1.22 -1.96
N LEU A 24 5.18 2.47 -2.39
CA LEU A 24 4.45 2.90 -3.59
C LEU A 24 5.02 2.24 -4.85
N ALA A 25 6.35 2.26 -5.00
CA ALA A 25 7.01 1.58 -6.12
C ALA A 25 6.73 0.07 -6.08
N ILE A 26 6.89 -0.57 -4.92
CA ILE A 26 6.54 -1.99 -4.74
C ILE A 26 5.08 -2.25 -5.12
N LEU A 27 4.14 -1.41 -4.65
CA LEU A 27 2.73 -1.58 -4.94
C LEU A 27 2.45 -1.53 -6.44
N ILE A 28 2.97 -0.52 -7.14
CA ILE A 28 2.78 -0.36 -8.58
C ILE A 28 3.44 -1.51 -9.35
N PHE A 29 4.73 -1.77 -9.10
CA PHE A 29 5.48 -2.79 -9.84
C PHE A 29 4.96 -4.19 -9.54
N GLY A 30 4.81 -4.55 -8.26
CA GLY A 30 4.30 -5.84 -7.82
C GLY A 30 2.91 -6.12 -8.40
N SER A 31 2.03 -5.11 -8.39
CA SER A 31 0.71 -5.25 -8.99
C SER A 31 0.74 -5.35 -10.51
N ALA A 32 1.59 -4.59 -11.19
CA ALA A 32 1.73 -4.64 -12.65
C ALA A 32 2.31 -5.96 -13.15
N VAL A 33 3.27 -6.55 -12.43
CA VAL A 33 3.91 -7.82 -12.83
C VAL A 33 3.14 -9.07 -12.38
N SER A 34 2.15 -8.91 -11.50
CA SER A 34 1.31 -10.01 -10.99
C SER A 34 0.60 -10.83 -12.08
N VAL A 35 0.37 -10.24 -13.26
CA VAL A 35 -0.24 -10.95 -14.40
C VAL A 35 0.76 -11.82 -15.18
N SER A 36 2.05 -11.64 -14.95
CA SER A 36 3.09 -12.39 -15.63
C SER A 36 3.33 -13.74 -14.96
N ASP A 37 3.20 -14.83 -15.70
CA ASP A 37 3.51 -16.16 -15.17
C ASP A 37 5.02 -16.37 -14.88
N THR A 38 5.90 -15.49 -15.40
CA THR A 38 7.36 -15.60 -15.23
C THR A 38 7.90 -14.67 -14.15
N TYR A 39 7.26 -13.51 -13.96
CA TYR A 39 7.77 -12.44 -13.09
C TYR A 39 6.86 -12.13 -11.90
N SER A 40 5.69 -12.78 -11.81
CA SER A 40 4.84 -12.67 -10.62
C SER A 40 5.58 -13.21 -9.41
N ILE A 41 5.62 -12.42 -8.34
CA ILE A 41 6.06 -12.83 -7.01
C ILE A 41 4.94 -13.48 -6.21
N PHE A 42 3.74 -13.58 -6.79
CA PHE A 42 2.55 -14.17 -6.18
C PHE A 42 2.19 -15.49 -6.86
N GLU A 43 1.75 -16.44 -6.06
CA GLU A 43 1.29 -17.76 -6.48
C GLU A 43 -0.22 -17.75 -6.69
N PHE A 44 -0.65 -17.31 -7.87
CA PHE A 44 -2.03 -17.48 -8.31
C PHE A 44 -2.24 -18.90 -8.84
N ASN A 45 -2.26 -19.89 -7.94
CA ASN A 45 -2.50 -21.29 -8.30
C ASN A 45 -3.95 -21.47 -8.77
N ALA A 46 -4.12 -21.82 -10.05
CA ALA A 46 -5.44 -22.07 -10.64
C ALA A 46 -6.16 -23.26 -9.98
N ASP A 47 -5.41 -24.23 -9.45
CA ASP A 47 -5.96 -25.38 -8.72
C ASP A 47 -6.52 -25.01 -7.34
N ILE A 48 -6.10 -23.87 -6.77
CA ILE A 48 -6.52 -23.38 -5.45
C ILE A 48 -7.60 -22.31 -5.60
N TYR A 49 -7.45 -21.40 -6.56
CA TYR A 49 -8.30 -20.22 -6.71
C TYR A 49 -9.36 -20.32 -7.81
N GLY A 50 -9.27 -21.28 -8.73
CA GLY A 50 -10.21 -21.41 -9.85
C GLY A 50 -10.40 -20.09 -10.61
N GLU A 51 -11.65 -19.65 -10.79
CA GLU A 51 -11.98 -18.39 -11.46
C GLU A 51 -11.55 -17.14 -10.66
N LEU A 52 -11.34 -17.26 -9.34
CA LEU A 52 -10.92 -16.15 -8.48
C LEU A 52 -9.48 -15.71 -8.78
N ALA A 53 -8.63 -16.61 -9.27
CA ALA A 53 -7.24 -16.31 -9.60
C ALA A 53 -7.16 -15.18 -10.63
N ASN A 54 -7.99 -15.27 -11.67
CA ASN A 54 -8.04 -14.27 -12.73
C ASN A 54 -8.63 -12.94 -12.22
N ASN A 55 -9.63 -13.00 -11.35
CA ASN A 55 -10.21 -11.80 -10.73
C ASN A 55 -9.19 -11.06 -9.87
N ILE A 56 -8.39 -11.78 -9.07
CA ILE A 56 -7.32 -11.18 -8.27
C ILE A 56 -6.24 -10.58 -9.17
N ARG A 57 -5.80 -11.29 -10.22
CA ARG A 57 -4.83 -10.75 -11.21
C ARG A 57 -5.33 -9.46 -11.86
N ILE A 58 -6.60 -9.40 -12.27
CA ILE A 58 -7.21 -8.19 -12.84
C ILE A 58 -7.31 -7.08 -11.79
N MET A 59 -7.69 -7.41 -10.55
CA MET A 59 -7.73 -6.47 -9.44
C MET A 59 -6.36 -5.83 -9.19
N MET A 60 -5.26 -6.60 -9.22
CA MET A 60 -3.90 -6.09 -9.10
C MET A 60 -3.61 -5.04 -10.19
N ILE A 61 -3.95 -5.32 -11.45
CA ILE A 61 -3.78 -4.34 -12.53
C ILE A 61 -4.56 -3.05 -12.24
N TYR A 62 -5.80 -3.15 -11.79
CA TYR A 62 -6.58 -1.97 -11.41
C TYR A 62 -5.94 -1.19 -10.27
N ILE A 63 -5.35 -1.87 -9.28
CA ILE A 63 -4.60 -1.24 -8.19
C ILE A 63 -3.39 -0.48 -8.74
N ALA A 64 -2.60 -1.08 -9.63
CA ALA A 64 -1.44 -0.41 -10.24
C ALA A 64 -1.83 0.90 -10.96
N PHE A 65 -2.88 0.85 -11.79
CA PHE A 65 -3.37 2.03 -12.51
C PHE A 65 -3.95 3.08 -11.56
N THR A 66 -4.76 2.65 -10.60
CA THR A 66 -5.38 3.55 -9.63
C THR A 66 -4.32 4.25 -8.80
N GLU A 67 -3.29 3.53 -8.36
CA GLU A 67 -2.21 4.09 -7.57
C GLU A 67 -1.40 5.11 -8.37
N LEU A 68 -1.11 4.85 -9.65
CA LEU A 68 -0.46 5.83 -10.53
C LEU A 68 -1.28 7.13 -10.66
N LEU A 69 -2.60 7.01 -10.81
CA LEU A 69 -3.49 8.17 -10.93
C LEU A 69 -3.57 8.97 -9.62
N ILE A 70 -3.75 8.27 -8.49
CA ILE A 70 -3.80 8.90 -7.17
C ILE A 70 -2.45 9.54 -6.86
N PHE A 71 -1.35 8.87 -7.18
CA PHE A 71 -0.01 9.41 -7.02
C PHE A 71 0.17 10.70 -7.82
N GLY A 72 -0.14 10.68 -9.11
CA GLY A 72 -0.08 11.85 -9.98
C GLY A 72 -0.93 13.01 -9.44
N TYR A 73 -2.17 12.72 -9.03
CA TYR A 73 -3.08 13.70 -8.46
C TYR A 73 -2.53 14.32 -7.16
N CYS A 74 -2.10 13.51 -6.21
CA CYS A 74 -1.52 13.97 -4.94
C CYS A 74 -0.22 14.76 -5.18
N PHE A 75 0.62 14.32 -6.12
CA PHE A 75 1.86 15.01 -6.47
C PHE A 75 1.61 16.41 -7.03
N MET A 76 0.60 16.58 -7.90
CA MET A 76 0.22 17.86 -8.50
C MET A 76 -0.49 18.78 -7.50
N THR A 77 -1.41 18.25 -6.71
CA THR A 77 -2.27 19.05 -5.81
C THR A 77 -1.71 19.22 -4.40
N LYS A 78 -0.61 18.51 -4.07
CA LYS A 78 -0.01 18.42 -2.72
C LYS A 78 -0.95 17.88 -1.65
N GLN A 79 -2.00 17.17 -2.05
CA GLN A 79 -3.02 16.61 -1.15
C GLN A 79 -2.67 15.19 -0.68
N ASN A 80 -1.49 15.01 -0.10
CA ASN A 80 -0.96 13.70 0.31
C ASN A 80 -1.78 13.00 1.42
N GLN A 81 -2.75 13.69 2.04
CA GLN A 81 -3.67 13.08 2.98
C GLN A 81 -4.51 11.93 2.39
N TYR A 82 -4.72 11.88 1.07
CA TYR A 82 -5.55 10.85 0.46
C TYR A 82 -4.92 9.46 0.53
N TYR A 83 -3.60 9.37 0.69
CA TYR A 83 -2.92 8.09 0.91
C TYR A 83 -3.36 7.41 2.21
N LEU A 84 -3.91 8.16 3.19
CA LEU A 84 -4.50 7.55 4.38
C LEU A 84 -5.67 6.63 4.01
N LEU A 85 -6.53 7.10 3.11
CA LEU A 85 -7.69 6.35 2.66
C LEU A 85 -7.28 5.17 1.76
N VAL A 86 -6.30 5.39 0.88
CA VAL A 86 -5.71 4.32 0.06
C VAL A 86 -5.17 3.21 0.95
N GLY A 87 -4.32 3.55 1.92
CA GLY A 87 -3.74 2.56 2.83
C GLY A 87 -4.78 1.80 3.64
N PHE A 88 -5.84 2.49 4.08
CA PHE A 88 -6.97 1.85 4.74
C PHE A 88 -7.67 0.84 3.82
N PHE A 89 -7.93 1.19 2.56
CA PHE A 89 -8.54 0.26 1.60
C PHE A 89 -7.67 -0.95 1.31
N LEU A 90 -6.34 -0.79 1.19
CA LEU A 90 -5.41 -1.90 1.00
C LEU A 90 -5.45 -2.88 2.20
N ILE A 91 -5.50 -2.37 3.43
CA ILE A 91 -5.61 -3.22 4.63
C ILE A 91 -6.95 -3.95 4.68
N VAL A 92 -8.06 -3.24 4.40
CA VAL A 92 -9.40 -3.86 4.37
C VAL A 92 -9.51 -4.93 3.28
N MET A 93 -8.84 -4.73 2.14
CA MET A 93 -8.82 -5.68 1.04
C MET A 93 -8.23 -7.03 1.46
N ILE A 94 -7.13 -7.04 2.23
CA ILE A 94 -6.54 -8.26 2.78
C ILE A 94 -7.51 -8.97 3.71
N GLY A 95 -8.05 -8.25 4.70
CA GLY A 95 -8.99 -8.85 5.64
C GLY A 95 -10.23 -9.42 4.93
N SER A 96 -10.63 -8.81 3.82
CA SER A 96 -11.71 -9.31 2.97
C SER A 96 -11.32 -10.57 2.20
N LEU A 97 -10.11 -10.62 1.65
CA LEU A 97 -9.57 -11.80 0.94
C LEU A 97 -9.36 -12.98 1.88
N GLU A 98 -8.75 -12.77 3.05
CA GLU A 98 -8.57 -13.79 4.08
C GLU A 98 -9.91 -14.33 4.56
N PHE A 99 -10.87 -13.44 4.87
CA PHE A 99 -12.21 -13.85 5.29
C PHE A 99 -12.92 -14.66 4.20
N TYR A 100 -12.85 -14.21 2.95
CA TYR A 100 -13.42 -14.95 1.82
C TYR A 100 -12.76 -16.33 1.68
N GLY A 101 -11.43 -16.40 1.79
CA GLY A 101 -10.66 -17.64 1.74
C GLY A 101 -11.10 -18.63 2.81
N GLN A 102 -11.21 -18.17 4.06
CA GLN A 102 -11.68 -18.99 5.18
C GLN A 102 -13.10 -19.53 4.99
N VAL A 103 -14.04 -18.70 4.52
CA VAL A 103 -15.44 -19.10 4.31
C VAL A 103 -15.58 -20.12 3.18
N ASN A 104 -14.77 -20.00 2.13
CA ASN A 104 -14.86 -20.86 0.94
C ASN A 104 -13.82 -21.98 0.92
N ASN A 105 -13.03 -22.12 1.99
CA ASN A 105 -11.93 -23.07 2.10
C ASN A 105 -10.93 -22.97 0.93
N VAL A 106 -10.61 -21.72 0.56
CA VAL A 106 -9.63 -21.35 -0.47
C VAL A 106 -8.40 -20.81 0.25
N GLU A 107 -7.24 -21.40 0.00
CA GLU A 107 -5.98 -20.91 0.56
C GLU A 107 -5.61 -19.55 -0.07
N THR A 108 -5.15 -18.61 0.76
CA THR A 108 -4.61 -17.34 0.30
C THR A 108 -3.10 -17.38 0.21
N ASP A 109 -2.51 -16.73 -0.81
CA ASP A 109 -1.06 -16.59 -0.91
C ASP A 109 -0.53 -15.65 0.19
N PRO A 110 0.30 -16.13 1.14
CA PRO A 110 0.83 -15.31 2.23
C PRO A 110 1.68 -14.11 1.75
N ASN A 111 2.25 -14.20 0.53
CA ASN A 111 2.99 -13.09 -0.06
C ASN A 111 2.05 -11.94 -0.44
N LEU A 112 0.83 -12.25 -0.88
CA LEU A 112 -0.19 -11.26 -1.21
C LEU A 112 -0.63 -10.51 0.05
N ASP A 113 -0.84 -11.24 1.15
CA ASP A 113 -1.20 -10.68 2.45
C ASP A 113 -0.10 -9.76 2.99
N THR A 114 1.15 -10.23 2.95
CA THR A 114 2.31 -9.44 3.39
C THR A 114 2.50 -8.20 2.53
N PHE A 115 2.35 -8.33 1.21
CA PHE A 115 2.49 -7.24 0.25
C PHE A 115 1.49 -6.12 0.50
N PHE A 116 0.20 -6.46 0.60
CA PHE A 116 -0.84 -5.47 0.84
C PHE A 116 -0.76 -4.88 2.24
N LEU A 117 -0.35 -5.64 3.25
CA LEU A 117 -0.27 -5.16 4.62
C LEU A 117 0.86 -4.14 4.74
N TYR A 118 2.03 -4.51 4.23
CA TYR A 118 3.19 -3.62 4.20
C TYR A 118 2.90 -2.32 3.43
N THR A 119 2.35 -2.44 2.22
CA THR A 119 2.03 -1.27 1.40
C THR A 119 0.92 -0.45 2.06
N GLY A 120 -0.16 -1.07 2.53
CA GLY A 120 -1.27 -0.41 3.22
C GLY A 120 -0.85 0.37 4.45
N VAL A 121 -0.08 -0.23 5.36
CA VAL A 121 0.44 0.44 6.56
C VAL A 121 1.35 1.61 6.17
N SER A 122 2.21 1.44 5.16
CA SER A 122 3.09 2.50 4.67
C SER A 122 2.31 3.71 4.15
N HIS A 123 1.20 3.49 3.44
CA HIS A 123 0.31 4.54 2.95
C HIS A 123 -0.44 5.25 4.09
N VAL A 124 -0.95 4.49 5.08
CA VAL A 124 -1.60 5.05 6.27
C VAL A 124 -0.64 5.95 7.04
N LEU A 125 0.57 5.47 7.33
CA LEU A 125 1.57 6.22 8.10
C LEU A 125 1.94 7.53 7.40
N TYR A 126 2.19 7.49 6.09
CA TYR A 126 2.52 8.69 5.32
C TYR A 126 1.35 9.67 5.27
N GLY A 127 0.15 9.19 4.93
CA GLY A 127 -1.06 10.00 4.88
C GLY A 127 -1.37 10.66 6.23
N ALA A 128 -1.28 9.92 7.33
CA ALA A 128 -1.50 10.44 8.68
C ALA A 128 -0.45 11.50 9.07
N MET A 129 0.81 11.26 8.73
CA MET A 129 1.90 12.17 9.06
C MET A 129 1.79 13.51 8.34
N THR A 130 1.18 13.55 7.15
CA THR A 130 0.93 14.81 6.41
C THR A 130 -0.06 15.74 7.13
N LYS A 131 -0.90 15.21 8.03
CA LYS A 131 -1.81 16.00 8.88
C LYS A 131 -1.12 16.60 10.11
N ILE A 132 0.03 16.08 10.50
CA ILE A 132 0.77 16.58 11.67
C ILE A 132 1.50 17.85 11.25
N LYS A 133 1.01 19.02 11.67
CA LYS A 133 1.70 20.30 11.42
C LYS A 133 3.13 20.23 11.98
N PRO A 134 4.16 20.62 11.22
CA PRO A 134 5.49 20.81 11.80
C PRO A 134 5.40 21.81 12.94
N ALA A 135 6.08 21.52 14.05
CA ALA A 135 6.21 22.49 15.13
C ALA A 135 6.79 23.77 14.54
N LYS A 136 6.04 24.88 14.67
CA LYS A 136 6.46 26.19 14.16
C LYS A 136 7.78 26.54 14.87
N ASN A 137 8.87 26.65 14.13
CA ASN A 137 10.05 27.35 14.62
C ASN A 137 9.66 28.82 14.72
N THR A 138 9.17 29.25 15.88
CA THR A 138 9.21 30.65 16.26
C THR A 138 10.68 30.99 16.49
N VAL A 139 11.31 31.54 15.44
CA VAL A 139 12.46 32.43 15.58
C VAL A 139 11.91 33.84 15.61
#